data_AF-A0A1B2EEX1-F1
#
_entry.id   AF-A0A1B2EEX1-F1
#
_cell.length_a   1.000
_cell.length_b   1.000
_cell.length_c   1.000
_cell.angle_alpha   90.00
_cell.angle_beta   90.00
_cell.angle_gamma   90.00
#
_symmetry.space_group_name_H-M   'P 1'
#
loop_
_entity.id
_entity.type
_entity.pdbx_description
1 polymer ?
#
loop_
_entity_poly.entity_id
_entity_poly.type
_entity_poly.pdbx_seq_one_letter_code
_entity_poly.pdbx_strand_id
1 'polypeptide(L)'
;MPLTVALDVRAQLGECPIWDADEQALYFVDIKGMALHRFHPATGRHAVIPMPEEIGCIGFRKGGGFIAGFRSGLWLLDSKGGREAKLAENPEDQRTSRFNDGRVDPAGRFLAGTIDEPKDGGKAHLYRYDRRGLVTLAGGLLTSNGVAFSPDGRTLYHSDTPTFTVWRYAYDPESGEATDKTLFVRLEPTEDDRGRPDGAAVDAEGCYWTALFEGGRIQRYAPDGQMLAEHAVPARCPTMVCFGGSDRKTLYVTSARTGRSESELAGLPHSGSLFAMPVDVPGLPETCFDPSV
;
A
#
# COMPACT_ATOMS: atom_id res chain seq x y z
N MET A 1 -15.17 16.62 0.25
CA MET A 1 -16.31 15.85 0.80
C MET A 1 -15.79 14.92 1.89
N PRO A 2 -16.60 14.51 2.89
CA PRO A 2 -16.14 13.58 3.91
C PRO A 2 -15.96 12.16 3.36
N LEU A 3 -15.02 11.41 3.94
CA LEU A 3 -14.89 9.97 3.71
C LEU A 3 -16.10 9.24 4.33
N THR A 4 -16.69 8.33 3.56
CA THR A 4 -17.83 7.51 3.98
C THR A 4 -17.50 6.03 3.84
N VAL A 5 -18.19 5.17 4.58
CA VAL A 5 -17.96 3.71 4.50
C VAL A 5 -18.40 3.19 3.14
N ALA A 6 -17.46 2.67 2.36
CA ALA A 6 -17.72 1.98 1.10
C ALA A 6 -18.02 0.50 1.32
N LEU A 7 -17.36 -0.13 2.30
CA LEU A 7 -17.58 -1.50 2.71
C LEU A 7 -17.21 -1.68 4.19
N ASP A 8 -18.18 -2.09 5.03
CA ASP A 8 -17.97 -2.42 6.46
C ASP A 8 -17.34 -3.82 6.60
N VAL A 9 -16.13 -3.98 6.05
CA VAL A 9 -15.40 -5.27 6.03
C VAL A 9 -14.79 -5.63 7.38
N ARG A 10 -14.52 -4.62 8.23
CA ARG A 10 -13.88 -4.77 9.55
C ARG A 10 -12.61 -5.63 9.52
N ALA A 11 -11.78 -5.40 8.51
CA ALA A 11 -10.50 -6.07 8.32
C ALA A 11 -9.60 -5.86 9.53
N GLN A 12 -8.85 -6.89 9.89
CA GLN A 12 -7.87 -6.83 10.97
C GLN A 12 -6.77 -5.80 10.63
N LEU A 13 -6.18 -5.95 9.44
CA LEU A 13 -5.22 -5.02 8.86
C LEU A 13 -5.46 -4.94 7.36
N GLY A 14 -6.44 -4.13 6.95
CA GLY A 14 -6.74 -3.89 5.54
C GLY A 14 -5.61 -3.11 4.88
N GLU A 15 -5.11 -3.54 3.73
CA GLU A 15 -3.91 -3.01 3.09
C GLU A 15 -3.92 -3.20 1.57
N CYS A 16 -2.95 -2.57 0.88
CA CYS A 16 -2.70 -2.73 -0.55
C CYS A 16 -3.96 -2.68 -1.46
N PRO A 17 -4.81 -1.64 -1.37
CA PRO A 17 -5.87 -1.43 -2.33
C PRO A 17 -5.32 -1.13 -3.74
N ILE A 18 -5.77 -1.89 -4.73
CA ILE A 18 -5.53 -1.67 -6.17
C ILE A 18 -6.83 -1.75 -6.95
N TRP A 19 -6.96 -0.93 -7.99
CA TRP A 19 -8.19 -0.81 -8.79
C TRP A 19 -8.07 -1.52 -10.14
N ASP A 20 -8.97 -2.45 -10.42
CA ASP A 20 -9.12 -3.05 -11.74
C ASP A 20 -10.11 -2.22 -12.57
N ALA A 21 -9.59 -1.54 -13.60
CA ALA A 21 -10.38 -0.67 -14.47
C ALA A 21 -11.28 -1.44 -15.45
N ASP A 22 -10.91 -2.66 -15.86
CA ASP A 22 -11.71 -3.45 -16.79
C ASP A 22 -12.89 -4.09 -16.04
N GLU A 23 -12.63 -4.56 -14.84
CA GLU A 23 -13.61 -5.20 -13.98
C GLU A 23 -14.48 -4.21 -13.19
N GLN A 24 -14.01 -2.97 -13.02
CA GLN A 24 -14.59 -1.96 -12.13
C GLN A 24 -14.68 -2.47 -10.68
N ALA A 25 -13.58 -3.05 -10.20
CA ALA A 25 -13.51 -3.66 -8.88
C ALA A 25 -12.24 -3.23 -8.12
N LEU A 26 -12.38 -3.09 -6.81
CA LEU A 26 -11.28 -2.86 -5.90
C LEU A 26 -10.80 -4.21 -5.33
N TYR A 27 -9.51 -4.46 -5.43
CA TYR A 27 -8.85 -5.55 -4.73
C TYR A 27 -8.04 -4.96 -3.57
N PHE A 28 -7.99 -5.66 -2.44
CA PHE A 28 -7.18 -5.29 -1.28
C PHE A 28 -6.94 -6.51 -0.40
N VAL A 29 -5.97 -6.46 0.50
CA VAL A 29 -5.68 -7.57 1.42
C VAL A 29 -6.12 -7.26 2.84
N ASP A 30 -6.43 -8.29 3.61
CA ASP A 30 -6.40 -8.23 5.07
C ASP A 30 -5.20 -9.05 5.53
N ILE A 31 -4.11 -8.38 5.91
CA ILE A 31 -2.85 -9.05 6.22
C ILE A 31 -3.04 -9.99 7.40
N LYS A 32 -3.59 -9.47 8.50
CA LYS A 32 -3.77 -10.21 9.76
C LYS A 32 -5.00 -11.11 9.72
N GLY A 33 -5.98 -10.82 8.86
CA GLY A 33 -7.09 -11.72 8.55
C GLY A 33 -6.74 -12.80 7.52
N MET A 34 -5.54 -12.75 6.92
CA MET A 34 -5.06 -13.67 5.88
C MET A 34 -6.09 -13.82 4.75
N ALA A 35 -6.44 -12.72 4.10
CA ALA A 35 -7.43 -12.73 3.01
C ALA A 35 -7.10 -11.76 1.88
N LEU A 36 -7.48 -12.14 0.66
CA LEU A 36 -7.59 -11.26 -0.49
C LEU A 36 -9.07 -10.92 -0.71
N HIS A 37 -9.39 -9.64 -0.80
CA HIS A 37 -10.74 -9.13 -0.98
C HIS A 37 -10.91 -8.61 -2.41
N ARG A 38 -12.12 -8.77 -2.94
CA ARG A 38 -12.54 -8.24 -4.24
C ARG A 38 -13.92 -7.60 -4.08
N PHE A 39 -14.02 -6.30 -4.30
CA PHE A 39 -15.21 -5.51 -4.05
C PHE A 39 -15.67 -4.78 -5.32
N HIS A 40 -16.95 -4.90 -5.66
CA HIS A 40 -17.59 -4.26 -6.81
C HIS A 40 -18.49 -3.12 -6.32
N PRO A 41 -18.02 -1.86 -6.28
CA PRO A 41 -18.73 -0.76 -5.61
C PRO A 41 -20.14 -0.52 -6.16
N ALA A 42 -20.32 -0.62 -7.48
CA ALA A 42 -21.61 -0.37 -8.14
C ALA A 42 -22.70 -1.40 -7.78
N THR A 43 -22.31 -2.61 -7.38
CA THR A 43 -23.26 -3.70 -7.07
C THR A 43 -23.26 -4.10 -5.60
N GLY A 44 -22.30 -3.62 -4.82
CA GLY A 44 -22.05 -4.05 -3.45
C GLY A 44 -21.52 -5.48 -3.32
N ARG A 45 -21.28 -6.22 -4.42
CA ARG A 45 -20.75 -7.58 -4.35
C ARG A 45 -19.35 -7.56 -3.76
N HIS A 46 -19.12 -8.42 -2.78
CA HIS A 46 -17.85 -8.58 -2.09
C HIS A 46 -17.51 -10.07 -2.00
N ALA A 47 -16.32 -10.44 -2.48
CA ALA A 47 -15.75 -11.77 -2.31
C ALA A 47 -14.52 -11.69 -1.38
N VAL A 48 -14.36 -12.74 -0.57
CA VAL A 48 -13.23 -12.95 0.32
C VAL A 48 -12.57 -14.26 -0.06
N ILE A 49 -11.29 -14.21 -0.37
CA ILE A 49 -10.48 -15.34 -0.79
C ILE A 49 -9.47 -15.61 0.35
N PRO A 50 -9.59 -16.74 1.08
CA PRO A 50 -8.67 -17.06 2.15
C PRO A 50 -7.25 -17.28 1.63
N MET A 51 -6.28 -16.71 2.33
CA MET A 51 -4.86 -16.86 2.05
C MET A 51 -4.21 -17.81 3.06
N PRO A 52 -3.20 -18.60 2.66
CA PRO A 52 -2.59 -19.60 3.53
C PRO A 52 -1.67 -19.00 4.61
N GLU A 53 -1.26 -17.74 4.47
CA GLU A 53 -0.45 -16.98 5.42
C GLU A 53 -0.67 -15.47 5.18
N GLU A 54 0.00 -14.63 5.98
CA GLU A 54 -0.05 -13.17 5.81
C GLU A 54 0.41 -12.76 4.41
N ILE A 55 -0.52 -12.15 3.66
CA ILE A 55 -0.28 -11.50 2.37
C ILE A 55 -0.16 -10.00 2.63
N GLY A 56 1.00 -9.40 2.37
CA GLY A 56 1.25 -7.98 2.62
C GLY A 56 0.76 -7.10 1.49
N CYS A 57 1.10 -7.48 0.25
CA CYS A 57 0.84 -6.69 -0.94
C CYS A 57 0.59 -7.56 -2.16
N ILE A 58 -0.05 -6.96 -3.16
CA ILE A 58 -0.38 -7.56 -4.46
C ILE A 58 -0.12 -6.56 -5.59
N GLY A 59 0.09 -7.09 -6.79
CA GLY A 59 0.04 -6.35 -8.03
C GLY A 59 -0.62 -7.20 -9.11
N PHE A 60 -1.43 -6.59 -9.98
CA PHE A 60 -1.98 -7.32 -11.13
C PHE A 60 -0.87 -7.86 -12.02
N ARG A 61 -1.06 -9.03 -12.60
CA ARG A 61 -0.08 -9.66 -13.50
C ARG A 61 -0.54 -9.57 -14.95
N LYS A 62 0.38 -9.25 -15.88
CA LYS A 62 0.13 -9.42 -17.31
C LYS A 62 -0.18 -10.89 -17.61
N GLY A 63 -1.26 -11.15 -18.35
CA GLY A 63 -1.77 -12.50 -18.57
C GLY A 63 -2.71 -13.02 -17.47
N GLY A 64 -3.07 -12.18 -16.50
CA GLY A 64 -4.06 -12.48 -15.45
C GLY A 64 -3.44 -13.05 -14.18
N GLY A 65 -4.16 -12.90 -13.07
CA GLY A 65 -3.69 -13.23 -11.73
C GLY A 65 -2.89 -12.10 -11.10
N PHE A 66 -2.04 -12.46 -10.13
CA PHE A 66 -1.31 -11.49 -9.31
C PHE A 66 0.16 -11.90 -9.13
N ILE A 67 1.01 -10.91 -8.88
CA ILE A 67 2.20 -11.10 -8.05
C ILE A 67 1.85 -10.68 -6.62
N ALA A 68 2.39 -11.36 -5.62
CA ALA A 68 2.06 -11.11 -4.22
C ALA A 68 3.28 -11.29 -3.30
N GLY A 69 3.38 -10.43 -2.29
CA GLY A 69 4.34 -10.55 -1.20
C GLY A 69 3.70 -11.18 0.03
N PHE A 70 4.21 -12.32 0.48
CA PHE A 70 3.78 -13.02 1.68
C PHE A 70 4.84 -12.99 2.80
N ARG A 71 4.52 -13.53 3.98
CA ARG A 71 5.55 -13.84 5.00
C ARG A 71 6.65 -14.74 4.45
N SER A 72 6.32 -15.80 3.70
CA SER A 72 7.28 -16.75 3.17
C SER A 72 8.06 -16.31 1.92
N GLY A 73 7.64 -15.25 1.23
CA GLY A 73 8.29 -14.81 -0.01
C GLY A 73 7.37 -14.19 -1.05
N LEU A 74 7.91 -14.00 -2.26
CA LEU A 74 7.15 -13.54 -3.42
C LEU A 74 6.55 -14.70 -4.19
N TRP A 75 5.30 -14.58 -4.60
CA TRP A 75 4.53 -15.61 -5.29
C TRP A 75 3.75 -15.04 -6.47
N LEU A 76 3.61 -15.86 -7.51
CA LEU A 76 2.56 -15.69 -8.52
C LEU A 76 1.28 -16.39 -8.03
N LEU A 77 0.16 -15.70 -8.20
CA LEU A 77 -1.17 -16.22 -7.92
C LEU A 77 -2.01 -16.24 -9.20
N ASP A 78 -2.92 -17.20 -9.32
CA ASP A 78 -3.95 -17.21 -10.35
C ASP A 78 -5.03 -16.14 -10.07
N SER A 79 -5.99 -15.98 -10.98
CA SER A 79 -7.10 -15.01 -10.83
C SER A 79 -8.07 -15.31 -9.69
N LYS A 80 -7.95 -16.50 -9.08
CA LYS A 80 -8.75 -16.93 -7.91
C LYS A 80 -7.92 -16.87 -6.61
N GLY A 81 -6.69 -16.36 -6.65
CA GLY A 81 -5.79 -16.25 -5.50
C GLY A 81 -5.05 -17.55 -5.15
N GLY A 82 -5.10 -18.58 -6.01
CA GLY A 82 -4.35 -19.81 -5.84
C GLY A 82 -2.87 -19.63 -6.16
N ARG A 83 -1.96 -20.18 -5.33
CA ARG A 83 -0.51 -20.11 -5.58
C ARG A 83 -0.11 -20.92 -6.80
N GLU A 84 0.52 -20.26 -7.77
CA GLU A 84 1.04 -20.90 -8.99
C GLU A 84 2.54 -21.20 -8.87
N ALA A 85 3.34 -20.20 -8.49
CA ALA A 85 4.80 -20.32 -8.46
C ALA A 85 5.43 -19.41 -7.40
N LYS A 86 6.42 -19.92 -6.67
CA LYS A 86 7.26 -19.10 -5.80
C LYS A 86 8.37 -18.44 -6.63
N LEU A 87 8.50 -17.14 -6.50
CA LEU A 87 9.45 -16.32 -7.26
C LEU A 87 10.73 -16.02 -6.49
N ALA A 88 10.59 -15.78 -5.19
CA ALA A 88 11.70 -15.52 -4.27
C ALA A 88 11.31 -15.92 -2.84
N GLU A 89 12.28 -16.35 -2.06
CA GLU A 89 12.15 -16.42 -0.60
C GLU A 89 12.05 -15.02 0.01
N ASN A 90 11.40 -14.88 1.16
CA ASN A 90 11.61 -13.69 1.99
C ASN A 90 13.07 -13.72 2.49
N PRO A 91 13.89 -12.71 2.16
CA PRO A 91 15.30 -12.70 2.55
C PRO A 91 15.53 -12.54 4.06
N GLU A 92 14.51 -12.05 4.77
CA GLU A 92 14.58 -11.82 6.22
C GLU A 92 14.16 -13.05 7.05
N ASP A 93 14.40 -13.00 8.37
CA ASP A 93 13.89 -14.03 9.31
C ASP A 93 12.35 -14.01 9.33
N GLN A 94 11.74 -15.02 8.70
CA GLN A 94 10.29 -15.16 8.57
C GLN A 94 9.56 -15.28 9.90
N ARG A 95 10.24 -15.51 11.03
CA ARG A 95 9.62 -15.49 12.36
C ARG A 95 9.35 -14.09 12.88
N THR A 96 10.07 -13.10 12.35
CA THR A 96 10.02 -11.69 12.80
C THR A 96 9.89 -10.70 11.64
N SER A 97 9.59 -11.18 10.44
CA SER A 97 9.47 -10.38 9.24
C SER A 97 8.52 -11.01 8.22
N ARG A 98 7.93 -10.15 7.40
CA ARG A 98 7.12 -10.48 6.22
C ARG A 98 7.22 -9.35 5.20
N PHE A 99 6.89 -9.63 3.94
CA PHE A 99 6.55 -8.56 3.01
C PHE A 99 5.32 -7.78 3.53
N ASN A 100 5.31 -6.48 3.24
CA ASN A 100 4.37 -5.49 3.76
C ASN A 100 3.76 -4.72 2.60
N ASP A 101 4.08 -3.45 2.41
CA ASP A 101 3.66 -2.69 1.25
C ASP A 101 4.44 -3.11 -0.01
N GLY A 102 3.82 -2.96 -1.16
CA GLY A 102 4.40 -3.19 -2.46
C GLY A 102 3.55 -2.62 -3.58
N ARG A 103 4.19 -2.32 -4.70
CA ARG A 103 3.57 -1.75 -5.89
C ARG A 103 4.36 -2.16 -7.13
N VAL A 104 3.66 -2.30 -8.25
CA VAL A 104 4.32 -2.49 -9.55
C VAL A 104 4.83 -1.13 -10.06
N ASP A 105 6.08 -1.07 -10.49
CA ASP A 105 6.68 0.12 -11.09
C ASP A 105 6.08 0.40 -12.49
N PRO A 106 6.34 1.58 -13.09
CA PRO A 106 5.85 1.92 -14.43
C PRO A 106 6.35 1.01 -15.56
N ALA A 107 7.39 0.21 -15.34
CA ALA A 107 7.96 -0.71 -16.32
C ALA A 107 7.46 -2.15 -16.13
N GLY A 108 6.67 -2.45 -15.10
CA GLY A 108 6.15 -3.79 -14.81
C GLY A 108 7.01 -4.63 -13.85
N ARG A 109 7.95 -4.03 -13.11
CA ARG A 109 8.70 -4.69 -12.03
C ARG A 109 7.94 -4.59 -10.72
N PHE A 110 8.12 -5.53 -9.80
CA PHE A 110 7.42 -5.49 -8.52
C PHE A 110 8.32 -4.98 -7.41
N LEU A 111 7.96 -3.87 -6.77
CA LEU A 111 8.62 -3.42 -5.55
C LEU A 111 7.85 -3.93 -4.35
N ALA A 112 8.56 -4.47 -3.36
CA ALA A 112 7.97 -4.98 -2.14
C ALA A 112 8.88 -4.71 -0.94
N GLY A 113 8.31 -4.07 0.08
CA GLY A 113 8.95 -3.76 1.33
C GLY A 113 8.74 -4.84 2.38
N THR A 114 9.67 -4.99 3.32
CA THR A 114 9.50 -5.87 4.49
C THR A 114 9.27 -5.08 5.78
N ILE A 115 8.92 -5.77 6.86
CA ILE A 115 8.91 -5.21 8.22
C ILE A 115 9.93 -5.89 9.13
N ASP A 116 10.51 -5.11 10.04
CA ASP A 116 11.18 -5.60 11.24
C ASP A 116 10.12 -5.61 12.36
N GLU A 117 9.49 -6.75 12.66
CA GLU A 117 8.37 -6.80 13.62
C GLU A 117 8.75 -6.29 15.03
N PRO A 118 9.95 -6.60 15.58
CA PRO A 118 10.45 -6.02 16.83
C PRO A 118 10.68 -4.50 16.82
N LYS A 119 10.92 -3.90 15.64
CA LYS A 119 11.21 -2.46 15.47
C LYS A 119 12.48 -1.98 16.17
N ASP A 120 13.50 -2.83 16.33
CA ASP A 120 14.72 -2.50 17.08
C ASP A 120 16.03 -2.76 16.31
N GLY A 121 15.96 -3.43 15.15
CA GLY A 121 17.14 -3.90 14.43
C GLY A 121 17.40 -3.22 13.09
N GLY A 122 16.44 -2.46 12.55
CA GLY A 122 16.59 -1.88 11.21
C GLY A 122 16.67 -2.95 10.11
N LYS A 123 16.01 -4.10 10.33
CA LYS A 123 16.16 -5.30 9.49
C LYS A 123 15.25 -5.32 8.26
N ALA A 124 14.39 -4.31 8.10
CA ALA A 124 13.54 -4.22 6.92
C ALA A 124 14.27 -3.57 5.75
N HIS A 125 13.78 -3.93 4.56
CA HIS A 125 14.31 -3.47 3.28
C HIS A 125 13.17 -3.13 2.32
N LEU A 126 13.48 -2.34 1.31
CA LEU A 126 12.69 -2.22 0.09
C LEU A 126 13.40 -3.02 -0.99
N TYR A 127 12.67 -3.94 -1.62
CA TYR A 127 13.18 -4.77 -2.71
C TYR A 127 12.52 -4.42 -4.04
N ARG A 128 13.21 -4.73 -5.13
CA ARG A 128 12.68 -4.81 -6.49
C ARG A 128 12.83 -6.24 -6.99
N TYR A 129 11.78 -6.78 -7.58
CA TYR A 129 11.76 -8.06 -8.27
C TYR A 129 11.51 -7.86 -9.76
N ASP A 130 12.36 -8.46 -10.58
CA ASP A 130 12.22 -8.59 -12.03
C ASP A 130 12.87 -9.91 -12.50
N ARG A 131 13.01 -10.15 -13.80
CA ARG A 131 13.63 -11.39 -14.34
C ARG A 131 15.07 -11.63 -13.90
N ARG A 132 15.78 -10.61 -13.38
CA ARG A 132 17.13 -10.73 -12.81
C ARG A 132 17.10 -11.20 -11.36
N GLY A 133 15.92 -11.27 -10.75
CA GLY A 133 15.70 -11.72 -9.38
C GLY A 133 15.37 -10.56 -8.43
N LEU A 134 15.43 -10.87 -7.13
CA LEU A 134 15.16 -9.93 -6.06
C LEU A 134 16.43 -9.14 -5.71
N VAL A 135 16.36 -7.81 -5.76
CA VAL A 135 17.46 -6.91 -5.38
C VAL A 135 17.01 -5.87 -4.36
N THR A 136 17.91 -5.50 -3.45
CA THR A 136 17.67 -4.46 -2.45
C THR A 136 17.79 -3.07 -3.08
N LEU A 137 16.78 -2.22 -2.88
CA LEU A 137 16.80 -0.79 -3.24
C LEU A 137 17.12 0.11 -2.03
N ALA A 138 16.61 -0.26 -0.85
CA ALA A 138 16.88 0.45 0.40
C ALA A 138 16.91 -0.54 1.58
N GLY A 139 17.70 -0.23 2.61
CA GLY A 139 17.83 -1.05 3.81
C GLY A 139 17.97 -0.22 5.08
N GLY A 140 18.09 -0.89 6.22
CA GLY A 140 18.16 -0.22 7.52
C GLY A 140 16.81 0.31 7.99
N LEU A 141 15.70 -0.28 7.52
CA LEU A 141 14.34 0.21 7.78
C LEU A 141 13.70 -0.52 8.96
N LEU A 142 12.66 0.06 9.54
CA LEU A 142 11.82 -0.59 10.55
C LEU A 142 10.51 -1.11 9.93
N THR A 143 9.85 -0.29 9.12
CA THR A 143 8.64 -0.68 8.37
C THR A 143 8.65 -0.02 7.01
N SER A 144 8.87 -0.81 5.96
CA SER A 144 8.83 -0.33 4.58
C SER A 144 7.38 -0.13 4.11
N ASN A 145 7.06 1.09 3.66
CA ASN A 145 5.71 1.53 3.30
C ASN A 145 5.73 2.68 2.26
N GLY A 146 4.55 3.16 1.88
CA GLY A 146 4.36 4.39 1.11
C GLY A 146 4.92 4.36 -0.31
N VAL A 147 5.01 3.18 -0.93
CA VAL A 147 5.59 3.05 -2.27
C VAL A 147 4.66 3.68 -3.31
N ALA A 148 5.12 4.74 -3.96
CA ALA A 148 4.43 5.39 -5.07
C ALA A 148 5.42 6.01 -6.07
N PHE A 149 4.95 6.28 -7.29
CA PHE A 149 5.77 6.83 -8.36
C PHE A 149 5.20 8.15 -8.89
N SER A 150 6.06 9.08 -9.27
CA SER A 150 5.64 10.28 -10.01
C SER A 150 5.01 9.90 -11.37
N PRO A 151 4.19 10.78 -11.98
CA PRO A 151 3.52 10.48 -13.25
C PRO A 151 4.48 10.15 -14.41
N ASP A 152 5.69 10.71 -14.39
CA ASP A 152 6.74 10.42 -15.38
C ASP A 152 7.59 9.18 -15.02
N GLY A 153 7.32 8.55 -13.88
CA GLY A 153 8.03 7.37 -13.38
C GLY A 153 9.46 7.64 -12.91
N ARG A 154 9.89 8.91 -12.81
CA ARG A 154 11.29 9.27 -12.49
C ARG A 154 11.56 9.55 -11.02
N THR A 155 10.51 9.55 -10.19
CA THR A 155 10.61 9.70 -8.74
C THR A 155 9.92 8.53 -8.07
N LEU A 156 10.65 7.84 -7.20
CA LEU A 156 10.09 6.85 -6.27
C LEU A 156 9.93 7.52 -4.90
N TYR A 157 8.73 7.45 -4.34
CA TYR A 157 8.43 7.80 -2.95
C TYR A 157 8.39 6.54 -2.10
N HIS A 158 8.90 6.62 -0.87
CA HIS A 158 8.97 5.50 0.05
C HIS A 158 9.10 5.99 1.49
N SER A 159 8.35 5.38 2.41
CA SER A 159 8.33 5.75 3.83
C SER A 159 8.95 4.67 4.71
N ASP A 160 9.56 5.11 5.80
CA ASP A 160 9.87 4.25 6.94
C ASP A 160 9.00 4.66 8.12
N THR A 161 7.87 3.97 8.28
CA THR A 161 6.74 4.40 9.10
C THR A 161 7.13 4.84 10.53
N PRO A 162 7.95 4.11 11.31
CA PRO A 162 8.26 4.49 12.68
C PRO A 162 9.19 5.71 12.78
N THR A 163 9.82 6.12 11.68
CA THR A 163 10.68 7.32 11.60
C THR A 163 9.92 8.58 11.21
N PHE A 164 8.60 8.50 11.01
CA PHE A 164 7.73 9.61 10.62
C PHE A 164 8.19 10.31 9.33
N THR A 165 8.93 9.60 8.48
CA THR A 165 9.62 10.21 7.33
C THR A 165 9.22 9.53 6.03
N VAL A 166 8.90 10.35 5.03
CA VAL A 166 8.77 9.97 3.62
C VAL A 166 10.01 10.48 2.89
N TRP A 167 10.64 9.57 2.16
CA TRP A 167 11.78 9.83 1.30
C TRP A 167 11.34 9.85 -0.16
N ARG A 168 12.13 10.53 -0.99
CA ARG A 168 12.08 10.37 -2.44
C ARG A 168 13.44 9.99 -2.99
N TYR A 169 13.43 9.31 -4.12
CA TYR A 169 14.60 8.82 -4.83
C TYR A 169 14.47 9.23 -6.30
N ALA A 170 15.61 9.53 -6.93
CA ALA A 170 15.66 9.49 -8.39
C ALA A 170 15.48 8.03 -8.81
N TYR A 171 14.47 7.77 -9.63
CA TYR A 171 14.15 6.43 -10.13
C TYR A 171 14.43 6.37 -11.63
N ASP A 172 15.21 5.40 -12.05
CA ASP A 172 15.45 5.16 -13.46
C ASP A 172 14.46 4.10 -13.98
N PRO A 173 13.47 4.47 -14.81
CA PRO A 173 12.50 3.50 -15.34
C PRO A 173 13.15 2.43 -16.23
N GLU A 174 14.31 2.70 -16.84
CA GLU A 174 15.00 1.74 -17.72
C GLU A 174 15.72 0.64 -16.93
N SER A 175 16.46 1.00 -15.88
CA SER A 175 17.21 0.03 -15.06
C SER A 175 16.42 -0.48 -13.85
N GLY A 176 15.45 0.28 -13.36
CA GLY A 176 14.74 0.03 -12.10
C GLY A 176 15.60 0.32 -10.87
N GLU A 177 16.60 1.20 -10.99
CA GLU A 177 17.45 1.64 -9.89
C GLU A 177 16.88 2.86 -9.16
N ALA A 178 17.15 2.96 -7.86
CA ALA A 178 16.76 4.08 -7.02
C ALA A 178 18.01 4.71 -6.41
N THR A 179 18.26 5.98 -6.73
CA THR A 179 19.44 6.75 -6.27
C THR A 179 19.01 8.05 -5.61
N ASP A 180 19.98 8.85 -5.14
CA ASP A 180 19.77 10.21 -4.66
C ASP A 180 18.64 10.35 -3.62
N LYS A 181 18.67 9.48 -2.61
CA LYS A 181 17.72 9.50 -1.48
C LYS A 181 17.72 10.89 -0.84
N THR A 182 16.60 11.59 -0.92
CA THR A 182 16.39 12.91 -0.35
C THR A 182 15.13 12.94 0.50
N LEU A 183 15.15 13.75 1.56
CA LEU A 183 13.98 13.98 2.40
C LEU A 183 12.87 14.60 1.55
N PHE A 184 11.68 14.02 1.60
CA PHE A 184 10.48 14.60 0.98
C PHE A 184 9.61 15.26 2.04
N VAL A 185 9.17 14.48 3.03
CA VAL A 185 8.33 14.97 4.14
C VAL A 185 8.80 14.32 5.44
N ARG A 186 8.86 15.11 6.52
CA ARG A 186 8.95 14.60 7.89
C ARG A 186 7.77 15.10 8.70
N LEU A 187 7.03 14.18 9.28
CA LEU A 187 5.99 14.47 10.26
C LEU A 187 6.64 14.59 11.64
N GLU A 188 6.21 15.59 12.40
CA GLU A 188 6.70 15.83 13.76
C GLU A 188 5.64 15.35 14.75
N PRO A 189 5.82 14.18 15.40
CA PRO A 189 4.83 13.64 16.32
C PRO A 189 4.76 14.48 17.60
N THR A 190 3.55 14.63 18.13
CA THR A 190 3.29 15.23 19.44
C THR A 190 2.73 14.17 20.40
N GLU A 191 2.42 14.57 21.63
CA GLU A 191 1.75 13.70 22.59
C GLU A 191 0.34 13.30 22.11
N ASP A 192 -0.39 14.26 21.51
CA ASP A 192 -1.77 14.08 21.05
C ASP A 192 -1.90 13.62 19.59
N ASP A 193 -0.84 13.73 18.80
CA ASP A 193 -0.81 13.31 17.40
C ASP A 193 0.41 12.43 17.09
N ARG A 194 0.11 11.15 16.86
CA ARG A 194 1.08 10.10 16.56
C ARG A 194 0.92 9.56 15.14
N GLY A 195 0.25 10.32 14.26
CA GLY A 195 0.07 10.00 12.85
C GLY A 195 1.40 9.75 12.15
N ARG A 196 1.52 8.61 11.47
CA ARG A 196 2.75 8.19 10.79
C ARG A 196 2.45 7.73 9.36
N PRO A 197 3.36 8.00 8.40
CA PRO A 197 3.09 7.69 7.01
C PRO A 197 3.03 6.18 6.83
N ASP A 198 1.96 5.72 6.22
CA ASP A 198 1.72 4.30 5.92
C ASP A 198 1.71 4.14 4.39
N GLY A 199 0.70 3.49 3.81
CA GLY A 199 0.52 3.35 2.38
C GLY A 199 0.07 4.62 1.64
N ALA A 200 0.45 4.69 0.36
CA ALA A 200 0.29 5.87 -0.48
C ALA A 200 -0.05 5.59 -1.95
N ALA A 201 -0.49 6.66 -2.63
CA ALA A 201 -0.67 6.73 -4.08
C ALA A 201 -0.39 8.15 -4.59
N VAL A 202 -0.17 8.29 -5.91
CA VAL A 202 0.06 9.59 -6.56
C VAL A 202 -1.07 9.89 -7.54
N ASP A 203 -1.54 11.13 -7.55
CA ASP A 203 -2.56 11.60 -8.51
C ASP A 203 -1.93 12.10 -9.83
N ALA A 204 -2.78 12.40 -10.81
CA ALA A 204 -2.36 12.86 -12.13
C ALA A 204 -1.63 14.22 -12.15
N GLU A 205 -1.72 15.01 -11.08
CA GLU A 205 -0.94 16.25 -10.91
C GLU A 205 0.42 15.99 -10.24
N GLY A 206 0.73 14.73 -9.92
CA GLY A 206 1.95 14.34 -9.23
C GLY A 206 1.91 14.57 -7.72
N CYS A 207 0.73 14.82 -7.13
CA CYS A 207 0.64 14.96 -5.69
C CYS A 207 0.61 13.60 -5.00
N TYR A 208 1.39 13.47 -3.94
CA TYR A 208 1.51 12.27 -3.12
C TYR A 208 0.45 12.26 -2.02
N TRP A 209 -0.39 11.23 -2.01
CA TRP A 209 -1.43 11.01 -1.01
C TRP A 209 -1.01 9.87 -0.09
N THR A 210 -1.04 10.08 1.22
CA THR A 210 -0.68 9.04 2.21
C THR A 210 -1.72 8.94 3.29
N ALA A 211 -2.01 7.72 3.72
CA ALA A 211 -2.68 7.47 4.98
C ALA A 211 -1.71 7.71 6.14
N LEU A 212 -2.25 8.25 7.25
CA LEU A 212 -1.51 8.40 8.49
C LEU A 212 -2.04 7.42 9.54
N PHE A 213 -1.35 6.30 9.70
CA PHE A 213 -1.67 5.30 10.72
C PHE A 213 -1.54 5.90 12.12
N GLU A 214 -2.42 5.54 13.07
CA GLU A 214 -2.67 6.25 14.35
C GLU A 214 -3.12 7.72 14.23
N GLY A 215 -3.15 8.29 13.02
CA GLY A 215 -3.43 9.71 12.80
C GLY A 215 -4.89 10.02 12.46
N GLY A 216 -5.70 9.01 12.14
CA GLY A 216 -7.12 9.18 11.80
C GLY A 216 -7.40 10.03 10.57
N ARG A 217 -6.45 10.12 9.64
CA ARG A 217 -6.53 11.01 8.47
C ARG A 217 -5.65 10.56 7.31
N ILE A 218 -5.91 11.14 6.15
CA ILE A 218 -5.03 11.10 4.98
C ILE A 218 -4.53 12.53 4.68
N GLN A 219 -3.36 12.65 4.07
CA GLN A 219 -2.80 13.93 3.64
C GLN A 219 -2.37 13.88 2.18
N ARG A 220 -2.48 15.03 1.50
CA ARG A 220 -2.03 15.26 0.12
C ARG A 220 -0.87 16.24 0.13
N TYR A 221 0.22 15.88 -0.55
CA TYR A 221 1.42 16.69 -0.67
C TYR A 221 1.71 17.04 -2.12
N ALA A 222 2.10 18.28 -2.38
CA ALA A 222 2.66 18.70 -3.66
C ALA A 222 3.99 17.99 -3.96
N PRO A 223 4.44 17.96 -5.23
CA PRO A 223 5.73 17.35 -5.61
C PRO A 223 6.96 17.94 -4.88
N ASP A 224 6.85 19.14 -4.33
CA ASP A 224 7.89 19.82 -3.54
C ASP A 224 7.84 19.52 -2.03
N GLY A 225 6.83 18.78 -1.57
CA GLY A 225 6.64 18.39 -0.17
C GLY A 225 5.70 19.29 0.62
N GLN A 226 5.12 20.34 0.02
CA GLN A 226 4.12 21.18 0.68
C GLN A 226 2.82 20.37 0.92
N MET A 227 2.32 20.36 2.17
CA MET A 227 1.00 19.78 2.44
C MET A 227 -0.10 20.67 1.85
N LEU A 228 -0.91 20.10 0.96
CA LEU A 228 -1.98 20.80 0.25
C LEU A 228 -3.35 20.57 0.88
N ALA A 229 -3.60 19.37 1.40
CA ALA A 229 -4.88 19.01 1.99
C ALA A 229 -4.74 17.90 3.03
N GLU A 230 -5.73 17.85 3.92
CA GLU A 230 -5.90 16.81 4.93
C GLU A 230 -7.38 16.43 5.00
N HIS A 231 -7.65 15.13 5.13
CA HIS A 231 -9.01 14.61 5.23
C HIS A 231 -9.12 13.60 6.37
N ALA A 232 -10.03 13.87 7.30
CA ALA A 232 -10.32 12.95 8.41
C ALA A 232 -10.94 11.65 7.91
N VAL A 233 -10.49 10.53 8.48
CA VAL A 233 -10.99 9.18 8.24
C VAL A 233 -11.74 8.73 9.50
N PRO A 234 -12.94 8.13 9.42
CA PRO A 234 -13.66 7.65 10.59
C PRO A 234 -13.11 6.30 11.12
N ALA A 235 -11.78 6.22 11.26
CA ALA A 235 -11.01 5.14 11.85
C ALA A 235 -9.67 5.71 12.33
N ARG A 236 -9.16 5.26 13.48
CA ARG A 236 -7.87 5.73 14.03
C ARG A 236 -6.67 5.35 13.17
N CYS A 237 -6.74 4.17 12.53
CA CYS A 237 -5.65 3.58 11.77
C CYS A 237 -6.02 3.41 10.29
N PRO A 238 -6.12 4.48 9.49
CA PRO A 238 -6.10 4.35 8.04
C PRO A 238 -4.73 3.82 7.60
N THR A 239 -4.70 2.97 6.57
CA THR A 239 -3.50 2.21 6.20
C THR A 239 -3.00 2.55 4.81
N MET A 240 -3.85 2.63 3.79
CA MET A 240 -3.41 2.96 2.44
C MET A 240 -4.54 3.59 1.63
N VAL A 241 -4.15 4.43 0.65
CA VAL A 241 -5.06 5.06 -0.32
C VAL A 241 -4.92 4.48 -1.72
N CYS A 242 -5.99 4.48 -2.50
CA CYS A 242 -6.01 4.06 -3.91
C CYS A 242 -7.06 4.87 -4.68
N PHE A 243 -6.82 5.12 -5.97
CA PHE A 243 -7.80 5.77 -6.84
C PHE A 243 -8.54 4.75 -7.69
N GLY A 244 -9.86 4.87 -7.76
CA GLY A 244 -10.71 3.99 -8.55
C GLY A 244 -11.95 4.70 -9.09
N GLY A 245 -12.92 3.92 -9.56
CA GLY A 245 -14.01 4.39 -10.41
C GLY A 245 -13.60 4.48 -11.89
N SER A 246 -14.59 4.59 -12.77
CA SER A 246 -14.38 4.63 -14.23
C SER A 246 -13.56 5.84 -14.69
N ASP A 247 -13.57 6.93 -13.93
CA ASP A 247 -12.81 8.15 -14.16
C ASP A 247 -11.58 8.30 -13.23
N ARG A 248 -11.32 7.31 -12.37
CA ARG A 248 -10.28 7.33 -11.33
C ARG A 248 -10.41 8.49 -10.32
N LYS A 249 -11.61 9.05 -10.15
CA LYS A 249 -11.89 10.17 -9.23
C LYS A 249 -12.57 9.76 -7.93
N THR A 250 -12.55 8.47 -7.60
CA THR A 250 -12.93 7.98 -6.27
C THR A 250 -11.68 7.59 -5.51
N LEU A 251 -11.39 8.25 -4.39
CA LEU A 251 -10.31 7.88 -3.50
C LEU A 251 -10.83 6.88 -2.47
N TYR A 252 -10.30 5.67 -2.51
CA TYR A 252 -10.53 4.61 -1.53
C TYR A 252 -9.46 4.65 -0.44
N VAL A 253 -9.83 4.29 0.78
CA VAL A 253 -8.92 4.25 1.94
C VAL A 253 -9.18 2.96 2.73
N THR A 254 -8.18 2.10 2.85
CA THR A 254 -8.23 0.95 3.76
C THR A 254 -7.92 1.38 5.19
N SER A 255 -8.33 0.58 6.17
CA SER A 255 -8.01 0.81 7.58
C SER A 255 -7.81 -0.49 8.34
N ALA A 256 -7.31 -0.37 9.57
CA ALA A 256 -7.05 -1.48 10.46
C ALA A 256 -7.88 -1.37 11.75
N ARG A 257 -8.10 -2.52 12.39
CA ARG A 257 -8.70 -2.61 13.72
C ARG A 257 -7.92 -3.49 14.71
N THR A 258 -6.89 -4.19 14.24
CA THR A 258 -6.06 -5.04 15.10
C THR A 258 -5.43 -4.24 16.24
N GLY A 259 -5.47 -4.82 17.45
CA GLY A 259 -4.84 -4.22 18.63
C GLY A 259 -5.54 -2.97 19.15
N ARG A 260 -6.80 -2.73 18.79
CA ARG A 260 -7.64 -1.64 19.34
C ARG A 260 -8.48 -2.13 20.52
N SER A 261 -8.70 -1.25 21.48
CA SER A 261 -9.54 -1.56 22.65
C SER A 261 -11.02 -1.65 22.27
N GLU A 262 -11.81 -2.36 23.07
CA GLU A 262 -13.26 -2.42 22.88
C GLU A 262 -13.91 -1.03 22.99
N SER A 263 -13.41 -0.17 23.88
CA SER A 263 -13.91 1.19 24.04
C SER A 263 -13.64 2.06 22.81
N GLU A 264 -12.46 1.94 22.20
CA GLU A 264 -12.15 2.65 20.94
C GLU A 264 -13.03 2.14 19.81
N LEU A 265 -13.16 0.81 19.67
CA LEU A 265 -13.99 0.20 18.65
C LEU A 265 -15.48 0.53 18.81
N ALA A 266 -15.97 0.73 20.04
CA ALA A 266 -17.33 1.21 20.27
C ALA A 266 -17.52 2.67 19.81
N GLY A 267 -16.49 3.52 19.98
CA GLY A 267 -16.50 4.91 19.50
C GLY A 267 -16.24 5.07 18.00
N LEU A 268 -15.51 4.13 17.41
CA LEU A 268 -15.15 4.07 15.98
C LEU A 268 -15.56 2.70 15.39
N PRO A 269 -16.87 2.43 15.26
CA PRO A 269 -17.38 1.10 14.90
C PRO A 269 -16.97 0.61 13.51
N HIS A 270 -16.56 1.53 12.64
CA HIS A 270 -16.11 1.24 11.28
C HIS A 270 -14.59 1.05 11.18
N SER A 271 -13.85 0.96 12.29
CA SER A 271 -12.43 0.63 12.25
C SER A 271 -12.20 -0.71 11.53
N GLY A 272 -11.27 -0.74 10.57
CA GLY A 272 -11.06 -1.86 9.67
C GLY A 272 -11.92 -1.84 8.40
N SER A 273 -12.77 -0.83 8.20
CA SER A 273 -13.58 -0.68 6.98
C SER A 273 -12.77 -0.13 5.82
N LEU A 274 -13.34 -0.26 4.63
CA LEU A 274 -12.96 0.50 3.44
C LEU A 274 -13.79 1.78 3.39
N PHE A 275 -13.13 2.92 3.21
CA PHE A 275 -13.78 4.22 3.04
C PHE A 275 -13.60 4.75 1.62
N ALA A 276 -14.48 5.66 1.19
CA ALA A 276 -14.36 6.33 -0.09
C ALA A 276 -14.84 7.79 -0.04
N MET A 277 -14.23 8.63 -0.88
CA MET A 277 -14.71 9.98 -1.19
C MET A 277 -14.41 10.34 -2.65
N PRO A 278 -15.20 11.22 -3.29
CA PRO A 278 -14.83 11.78 -4.57
C PRO A 278 -13.69 12.80 -4.43
N VAL A 279 -12.86 12.88 -5.46
CA VAL A 279 -11.74 13.83 -5.60
C VAL A 279 -11.78 14.50 -6.97
N ASP A 280 -11.22 15.71 -7.08
CA ASP A 280 -11.26 16.45 -8.35
C ASP A 280 -10.19 15.98 -9.35
N VAL A 281 -9.04 15.52 -8.83
CA VAL A 281 -7.89 15.07 -9.60
C VAL A 281 -7.91 13.54 -9.67
N PRO A 282 -7.88 12.94 -10.87
CA PRO A 282 -7.89 11.49 -11.00
C PRO A 282 -6.54 10.88 -10.58
N GLY A 283 -6.58 9.62 -10.16
CA GLY A 283 -5.37 8.82 -10.02
C GLY A 283 -4.78 8.38 -11.36
N LEU A 284 -3.61 7.75 -11.27
CA LEU A 284 -2.93 7.12 -12.39
C LEU A 284 -3.50 5.70 -12.66
N PRO A 285 -3.39 5.18 -13.90
CA PRO A 285 -3.68 3.78 -14.18
C PRO A 285 -2.74 2.84 -13.41
N GLU A 286 -3.25 1.71 -12.92
CA GLU A 286 -2.41 0.66 -12.35
C GLU A 286 -1.58 -0.03 -13.43
N THR A 287 -0.30 -0.27 -13.13
CA THR A 287 0.60 -1.02 -14.01
C THR A 287 0.61 -2.49 -13.61
N CYS A 288 0.57 -3.39 -14.59
CA CYS A 288 0.66 -4.83 -14.33
C CYS A 288 2.11 -5.29 -14.27
N PHE A 289 2.42 -6.16 -13.30
CA PHE A 289 3.66 -6.90 -13.25
C PHE A 289 3.84 -7.69 -14.54
N ASP A 290 5.01 -7.57 -15.16
CA ASP A 290 5.38 -8.24 -16.38
C ASP A 290 6.49 -9.26 -16.08
N PRO A 291 6.19 -10.58 -16.12
CA PRO A 291 7.21 -11.59 -15.90
C PRO A 291 8.38 -11.57 -16.91
N SER A 292 8.25 -10.81 -18.01
CA SER A 292 9.28 -10.72 -19.05
C SER A 292 10.29 -9.59 -18.88
N VAL A 293 10.07 -8.64 -17.95
CA VAL A 293 10.98 -7.50 -17.72
C VAL A 293 12.08 -7.79 -16.71
#